data_AF-A0A3N5M7T9-F1
#
_entry.id   AF-A0A3N5M7T9-F1
#
_cell.length_a   1.000
_cell.length_b   1.000
_cell.length_c   1.000
_cell.angle_alpha   90.00
_cell.angle_beta   90.00
_cell.angle_gamma   90.00
#
_symmetry.space_group_name_H-M   'P 1'
#
loop_
_entity.id
_entity.type
_entity.pdbx_description
1 polymer ?
#
loop_
_entity_poly.entity_id
_entity_poly.type
_entity_poly.pdbx_seq_one_letter_code
_entity_poly.pdbx_strand_id
1 'polypeptide(L)' 'TLPIRRLDLAVGEAATVTAAWVGFPEHAVTRLEQRYERLDPTTYRYTAGEFSVDLVVDDFGRVLSYPGVWEAVAASGR' A
#
# COMPACT_ATOMS: atom_id res chain seq x y z
N THR A 1 -2.17 6.77 3.04
CA THR A 1 -2.06 6.58 1.58
C THR A 1 -3.43 6.27 1.00
N LEU A 2 -3.68 6.55 -0.29
CA LEU A 2 -5.02 6.57 -0.89
C LEU A 2 -5.86 5.28 -0.68
N PRO A 3 -5.44 4.05 -1.09
CA PRO A 3 -6.24 2.86 -0.87
C PRO A 3 -6.45 2.54 0.61
N ILE A 4 -5.38 2.56 1.41
CA ILE A 4 -5.40 2.26 2.84
C ILE A 4 -6.42 3.12 3.59
N ARG A 5 -6.41 4.44 3.37
CA ARG A 5 -7.34 5.36 4.04
C ARG A 5 -8.76 5.29 3.48
N ARG A 6 -8.92 5.08 2.18
CA ARG A 6 -10.24 5.08 1.53
C ARG A 6 -11.02 3.79 1.81
N LEU A 7 -10.33 2.66 1.88
CA LEU A 7 -10.94 1.37 2.10
C LEU A 7 -11.29 1.14 3.58
N ASP A 8 -10.54 1.77 4.49
CA ASP A 8 -10.76 1.70 5.95
C ASP A 8 -11.01 0.27 6.45
N LEU A 9 -10.16 -0.66 5.97
CA LEU A 9 -10.29 -2.09 6.25
C LEU A 9 -10.16 -2.36 7.75
N ALA A 10 -11.04 -3.19 8.28
CA ALA A 10 -10.81 -3.81 9.59
C ALA A 10 -9.66 -4.83 9.51
N VAL A 11 -9.07 -5.17 10.66
CA VAL A 11 -8.04 -6.23 10.71
C VAL A 11 -8.66 -7.56 10.25
N GLY A 12 -7.98 -8.25 9.34
CA GLY A 12 -8.44 -9.46 8.67
C GLY A 12 -9.25 -9.21 7.39
N GLU A 13 -9.66 -7.97 7.10
CA GLU A 13 -10.36 -7.64 5.86
C GLU A 13 -9.41 -7.41 4.70
N ALA A 14 -9.92 -7.68 3.51
CA ALA A 14 -9.22 -7.44 2.28
C ALA A 14 -10.14 -6.91 1.18
N ALA A 15 -9.60 -6.04 0.33
CA ALA A 15 -10.31 -5.51 -0.82
C ALA A 15 -9.38 -5.40 -2.03
N THR A 16 -9.98 -5.58 -3.20
CA THR A 16 -9.33 -5.34 -4.49
C THR A 16 -9.73 -3.96 -5.00
N VAL A 17 -8.75 -3.23 -5.53
CA VAL A 17 -8.94 -1.92 -6.15
C VAL A 17 -8.21 -1.89 -7.49
N THR A 18 -8.73 -1.10 -8.41
CA THR A 18 -8.02 -0.78 -9.65
C THR A 18 -7.38 0.60 -9.51
N ALA A 19 -6.06 0.67 -9.64
CA ALA A 19 -5.30 1.91 -9.67
C ALA A 19 -4.96 2.31 -11.11
N ALA A 20 -4.91 3.62 -11.35
CA ALA A 20 -4.18 4.18 -12.47
C ALA A 20 -2.70 4.21 -12.10
N TRP A 21 -1.90 3.34 -12.71
CA TRP A 21 -0.46 3.30 -12.49
C TRP A 21 0.23 4.19 -13.51
N VAL A 22 0.99 5.17 -13.02
CA VAL A 22 1.75 6.10 -13.86
C VAL A 22 3.19 5.63 -13.90
N GLY A 23 3.62 5.12 -15.06
CA GLY A 23 5.00 4.72 -15.29
C GLY A 23 5.92 5.94 -15.45
N PHE A 24 7.13 5.84 -14.93
CA PHE A 24 8.19 6.82 -15.13
C PHE A 24 9.41 6.09 -15.73
N PRO A 25 10.13 6.69 -16.70
CA PRO A 25 10.05 8.08 -17.17
C PRO A 25 8.99 8.38 -18.25
N GLU A 26 8.28 7.38 -18.77
CA GLU A 26 7.44 7.53 -19.97
C GLU A 26 6.11 8.26 -19.72
N HIS A 27 5.70 8.44 -18.46
CA HIS A 27 4.41 9.03 -18.04
C HIS A 27 3.18 8.32 -18.61
N ALA A 28 3.33 7.04 -18.98
CA ALA A 28 2.23 6.23 -19.46
C ALA A 28 1.32 5.80 -18.31
N VAL A 29 0.00 5.90 -18.51
CA VAL A 29 -0.99 5.45 -17.53
C VAL A 29 -1.52 4.08 -17.94
N THR A 30 -1.38 3.09 -17.05
CA THR A 30 -1.93 1.75 -17.25
C THR A 30 -2.86 1.37 -16.10
N ARG A 31 -3.74 0.40 -16.36
CA ARG A 31 -4.60 -0.19 -15.33
C ARG A 31 -3.77 -1.18 -14.51
N LEU A 32 -3.76 -1.02 -13.19
CA LEU A 32 -3.15 -1.98 -12.27
C LEU A 32 -4.16 -2.45 -11.24
N GLU A 33 -4.44 -3.76 -11.23
CA GLU A 33 -5.21 -4.37 -10.16
C GLU A 33 -4.32 -4.57 -8.93
N GLN A 34 -4.82 -4.14 -7.78
CA GLN A 34 -4.13 -4.21 -6.50
C GLN A 34 -5.06 -4.81 -5.46
N ARG A 35 -4.54 -5.70 -4.62
CA ARG A 35 -5.22 -6.20 -3.44
C ARG A 35 -4.52 -5.68 -2.19
N TYR A 36 -5.31 -5.20 -1.24
CA TYR A 36 -4.87 -4.83 0.10
C TYR A 36 -5.59 -5.70 1.11
N GLU A 37 -4.84 -6.29 2.03
CA GLU A 37 -5.36 -7.04 3.18
C GLU A 37 -4.73 -6.48 4.45
N ARG A 38 -5.54 -6.11 5.44
CA ARG A 38 -5.03 -5.58 6.70
C ARG A 38 -4.71 -6.73 7.64
N LEU A 39 -3.43 -6.99 7.88
CA LEU A 39 -2.98 -8.11 8.70
C LEU A 39 -3.07 -7.81 10.20
N ASP A 40 -2.76 -6.57 10.56
CA ASP A 40 -2.76 -6.07 11.94
C ASP A 40 -3.00 -4.53 11.96
N PRO A 41 -2.96 -3.85 13.11
CA PRO A 41 -3.20 -2.41 13.18
C PRO A 41 -2.33 -1.56 12.24
N THR A 42 -1.10 -2.00 11.95
CA THR A 42 -0.06 -1.24 11.23
C THR A 42 0.50 -1.95 9.99
N THR A 43 0.07 -3.17 9.69
CA THR A 43 0.61 -3.95 8.57
C THR A 43 -0.46 -4.29 7.54
N TYR A 44 -0.14 -4.06 6.27
CA TYR A 44 -0.99 -4.42 5.13
C TYR A 44 -0.24 -5.32 4.16
N ARG A 45 -0.81 -6.47 3.80
CA ARG A 45 -0.34 -7.22 2.64
C ARG A 45 -0.83 -6.53 1.37
N TYR A 46 0.12 -6.12 0.55
CA TYR A 46 -0.11 -5.58 -0.78
C TYR A 46 0.23 -6.63 -1.83
N THR A 47 -0.67 -6.84 -2.78
CA THR A 47 -0.46 -7.75 -3.91
C THR A 47 -0.83 -7.06 -5.22
N ALA A 48 -0.01 -7.23 -6.25
CA ALA A 48 -0.29 -6.79 -7.61
C ALA A 48 0.35 -7.76 -8.61
N GLY A 49 -0.47 -8.53 -9.33
CA GLY A 49 0.02 -9.67 -10.11
C GLY A 49 0.69 -10.71 -9.21
N GLU A 50 1.90 -11.16 -9.57
CA GLU A 50 2.69 -12.10 -8.76
C GLU A 50 3.47 -11.41 -7.63
N PHE A 51 3.53 -10.08 -7.62
CA PHE A 51 4.24 -9.33 -6.60
C PHE A 51 3.41 -9.27 -5.30
N SER A 52 4.02 -9.62 -4.17
CA SER A 52 3.40 -9.53 -2.84
C SER A 52 4.41 -9.09 -1.79
N VAL A 53 4.00 -8.15 -0.94
CA VAL A 53 4.83 -7.64 0.17
C VAL A 53 3.96 -7.15 1.32
N ASP A 54 4.51 -7.15 2.53
CA ASP A 54 3.87 -6.56 3.70
C ASP A 54 4.38 -5.12 3.88
N LEU A 55 3.45 -4.17 3.79
CA LEU A 55 3.69 -2.74 4.01
C LEU A 55 3.48 -2.41 5.48
N VAL A 56 4.44 -1.71 6.08
CA VAL A 56 4.29 -1.14 7.43
C VAL A 56 3.82 0.29 7.31
N VAL A 57 2.81 0.69 8.08
CA VAL A 57 2.24 2.04 8.08
C VAL A 57 2.22 2.67 9.47
N ASP A 58 2.17 4.01 9.51
CA ASP A 58 1.82 4.76 10.72
C ASP A 58 0.30 4.85 10.94
N ASP A 59 -0.12 5.45 12.06
CA ASP A 59 -1.53 5.66 12.42
C ASP A 59 -2.32 6.48 11.39
N PHE A 60 -1.63 7.24 10.55
CA PHE A 60 -2.23 7.98 9.45
C PHE A 60 -2.23 7.16 8.16
N GLY A 61 -1.85 5.89 8.18
CA GLY A 61 -1.77 5.02 7.01
C GLY A 61 -0.74 5.45 5.98
N ARG A 62 0.29 6.22 6.35
CA ARG A 62 1.47 6.48 5.49
C ARG A 62 2.41 5.28 5.60
N VAL A 63 2.91 4.82 4.46
CA VAL A 63 3.85 3.69 4.40
C VAL A 63 5.20 4.13 4.94
N LEU A 64 5.66 3.45 5.98
CA LEU A 64 6.99 3.61 6.58
C LEU A 64 8.00 2.64 5.97
N SER A 65 7.59 1.39 5.73
CA SER A 65 8.43 0.39 5.07
C SER A 65 7.70 -0.24 3.89
N TYR A 66 8.36 -0.23 2.74
CA TYR A 66 7.99 -1.01 1.56
C TYR A 66 9.23 -1.82 1.16
N PRO A 67 9.34 -3.06 1.67
CA PRO A 67 10.53 -3.90 1.46
C PRO A 67 10.94 -3.99 0.00
N GLY A 68 12.22 -3.68 -0.26
CA GLY A 68 12.82 -3.71 -1.60
C GLY A 68 12.52 -2.49 -2.48
N VAL A 69 11.68 -1.54 -2.04
CA VAL A 69 11.29 -0.37 -2.83
C VAL A 69 11.64 0.94 -2.15
N TRP A 70 11.19 1.15 -0.90
CA TRP A 70 11.54 2.34 -0.13
C TRP A 70 11.45 2.11 1.38
N GLU A 71 12.12 2.98 2.13
CA GLU A 71 12.07 3.06 3.58
C GLU A 71 11.96 4.54 3.98
N ALA A 72 11.11 4.85 4.96
CA ALA A 72 10.99 6.20 5.47
C ALA A 72 12.24 6.57 6.28
N VAL A 73 12.88 7.70 5.94
CA VAL A 73 14.06 8.21 6.66
C VAL A 73 13.72 8.94 7.96
N ALA A 74 12.44 9.22 8.18
CA ALA A 74 11.91 9.75 9.42
C ALA A 74 10.45 9.30 9.59
N ALA A 75 10.14 8.78 10.77
CA ALA A 75 8.77 8.53 11.19
C ALA A 75 8.33 9.63 12.15
N SER A 76 7.14 10.17 11.93
CA SER A 76 6.53 11.08 12.90
C SER A 76 5.93 10.20 14.00
N GLY A 77 6.62 10.09 15.13
CA GLY A 77 6.03 9.54 16.35
C GLY A 77 4.91 10.46 16.82
N ARG A 78 3.87 9.86 17.40
CA ARG A 78 2.92 10.64 18.20
C ARG A 78 3.57 11.06 19.51
#